data_AF-A0A937R5P6-F1
#
_entry.id   AF-A0A937R5P6-F1
#
_cell.length_a   1.000
_cell.length_b   1.000
_cell.length_c   1.000
_cell.angle_alpha   90.00
_cell.angle_beta   90.00
_cell.angle_gamma   90.00
#
_symmetry.space_group_name_H-M   'P 1'
#
loop_
_entity.id
_entity.type
_entity.pdbx_description
1 polymer ?
#
loop_
_entity_poly.entity_id
_entity_poly.type
_entity_poly.pdbx_seq_one_letter_code
_entity_poly.pdbx_strand_id
1 'polypeptide(L)'
;MVKSQGGAVQSSAMGRLGCATIITAMKNDECRYLLPGNGDRIFGMTQDYEMSFLIPASKIDTVLDGLGKTHKGGIRYPITSFFNFQAAFPPSYQEQMKIWEEEGDL
;
A
#
# COMPACT_ATOMS: atom_id res chain seq x y z
N MET A 1 -0.91 -8.98 -8.12
CA MET A 1 -0.53 -8.83 -9.54
C MET A 1 -1.17 -9.96 -10.32
N VAL A 2 -1.92 -9.60 -11.36
CA VAL A 2 -2.89 -10.44 -12.09
C VAL A 2 -2.38 -11.85 -12.37
N LYS A 3 -2.81 -12.83 -11.57
CA LYS A 3 -2.34 -14.22 -11.67
C LYS A 3 -2.91 -14.94 -12.91
N SER A 4 -3.95 -14.41 -13.53
CA SER A 4 -4.56 -14.98 -14.75
C SER A 4 -3.82 -14.63 -16.05
N GLN A 5 -3.01 -13.57 -16.08
CA GLN A 5 -2.18 -13.21 -17.24
C GLN A 5 -0.67 -13.18 -16.94
N GLY A 6 -0.24 -13.11 -15.67
CA GLY A 6 1.15 -13.36 -15.24
C GLY A 6 2.23 -12.42 -15.79
N GLY A 7 1.87 -11.41 -16.59
CA GLY A 7 2.79 -10.50 -17.26
C GLY A 7 3.27 -9.32 -16.41
N ALA A 8 4.37 -8.71 -16.84
CA ALA A 8 4.86 -7.46 -16.27
C ALA A 8 3.89 -6.30 -16.53
N VAL A 9 3.69 -5.44 -15.54
CA VAL A 9 2.95 -4.18 -15.72
C VAL A 9 3.90 -3.16 -16.33
N GLN A 10 3.60 -2.68 -17.54
CA GLN A 10 4.37 -1.64 -18.21
C GLN A 10 3.86 -0.27 -17.79
N SER A 11 4.77 0.68 -17.51
CA SER A 11 4.41 2.05 -17.14
C SER A 11 5.53 3.01 -17.47
N SER A 12 5.17 4.28 -17.67
CA SER A 12 6.11 5.38 -17.90
C SER A 12 5.83 6.51 -16.93
N ALA A 13 6.89 7.15 -16.44
CA ALA A 13 6.80 8.28 -15.52
C ALA A 13 7.74 9.39 -15.97
N MET A 14 7.25 10.62 -15.97
CA MET A 14 8.00 11.81 -16.40
C MET A 14 8.43 12.70 -15.22
N GLY A 15 8.16 12.28 -13.97
CA GLY A 15 8.39 13.09 -12.76
C GLY A 15 7.44 14.31 -12.62
N ARG A 16 6.54 14.50 -13.58
CA ARG A 16 5.49 15.51 -13.62
C ARG A 16 4.29 14.95 -14.36
N LEU A 17 3.14 15.61 -14.22
CA LEU A 17 1.89 15.20 -14.90
C LEU A 17 1.47 13.76 -14.57
N GLY A 18 1.72 13.28 -13.34
CA GLY A 18 1.34 11.92 -12.92
C GLY A 18 -0.15 11.63 -13.10
N CYS A 19 -1.01 12.65 -12.93
CA CYS A 19 -2.45 12.54 -13.20
C CYS A 19 -2.78 12.16 -14.65
N ALA A 20 -1.95 12.50 -15.63
CA ALA A 20 -2.17 12.13 -17.03
C ALA A 20 -2.04 10.62 -17.25
N THR A 21 -1.38 9.89 -16.35
CA THR A 21 -1.28 8.42 -16.41
C THR A 21 -2.66 7.76 -16.32
N ILE A 22 -3.64 8.39 -15.65
CA ILE A 22 -5.03 7.92 -15.58
C ILE A 22 -5.62 7.77 -16.99
N ILE A 23 -5.38 8.77 -17.86
CA ILE A 23 -5.86 8.75 -19.25
C ILE A 23 -5.32 7.54 -19.98
N THR A 24 -4.03 7.25 -19.81
CA THR A 24 -3.39 6.13 -20.48
C THR A 24 -3.82 4.77 -19.94
N ALA A 25 -4.08 4.66 -18.63
CA ALA A 25 -4.64 3.47 -18.01
C ALA A 25 -6.05 3.17 -18.56
N MET A 26 -6.89 4.21 -18.66
CA MET A 26 -8.25 4.09 -19.19
C MET A 26 -8.26 3.79 -20.69
N LYS A 27 -7.45 4.51 -21.48
CA LYS A 27 -7.44 4.36 -22.94
C LYS A 27 -6.96 2.98 -23.39
N ASN A 28 -5.96 2.43 -22.70
CA ASN A 28 -5.40 1.13 -23.04
C ASN A 28 -6.08 -0.03 -22.30
N ASP A 29 -6.97 0.25 -21.35
CA ASP A 29 -7.58 -0.76 -20.47
C ASP A 29 -6.54 -1.62 -19.73
N GLU A 30 -5.44 -0.99 -19.31
CA GLU A 30 -4.28 -1.64 -18.70
C GLU A 30 -3.97 -1.04 -17.33
N CYS A 31 -3.59 -1.90 -16.37
CA CYS A 31 -3.06 -1.42 -15.09
C CYS A 31 -1.74 -0.67 -15.30
N ARG A 32 -1.49 0.34 -14.47
CA ARG A 32 -0.27 1.16 -14.50
C ARG A 32 0.23 1.36 -13.09
N TYR A 33 1.52 1.56 -12.91
CA TYR A 33 2.08 2.21 -11.73
C TYR A 33 2.60 3.59 -12.12
N LEU A 34 2.61 4.54 -11.20
CA LEU A 34 3.25 5.84 -11.41
C LEU A 34 4.15 6.19 -10.24
N LEU A 35 5.25 6.86 -10.56
CA LEU A 35 6.04 7.58 -9.56
C LEU A 35 5.22 8.80 -9.14
N PRO A 36 4.92 8.99 -7.84
CA PRO A 36 4.12 10.10 -7.37
C PRO A 36 4.68 11.43 -7.87
N GLY A 37 3.79 12.34 -8.30
CA GLY A 37 4.11 13.74 -8.58
C GLY A 37 3.76 14.64 -7.41
N ASN A 38 3.75 15.96 -7.65
CA ASN A 38 3.35 16.94 -6.61
C ASN A 38 1.89 16.76 -6.20
N GLY A 39 0.99 16.52 -7.15
CA GLY A 39 -0.43 16.34 -6.86
C GLY A 39 -0.70 15.12 -5.99
N ASP A 40 -0.04 13.99 -6.29
CA ASP A 40 -0.18 12.76 -5.50
C ASP A 40 0.30 12.96 -4.05
N ARG A 41 1.40 13.70 -3.86
CA ARG A 41 1.92 14.02 -2.52
C ARG A 41 1.03 14.99 -1.76
N ILE A 42 0.58 16.06 -2.40
CA ILE A 42 -0.18 17.14 -1.74
C ILE A 42 -1.62 16.67 -1.45
N PHE A 43 -2.30 16.09 -2.44
CA PHE A 43 -3.72 15.76 -2.33
C PHE A 43 -3.96 14.30 -1.99
N GLY A 44 -3.12 13.39 -2.49
CA GLY A 44 -3.20 11.95 -2.19
C GLY A 44 -2.44 11.55 -0.92
N MET A 45 -1.71 12.50 -0.30
CA MET A 45 -0.84 12.26 0.86
C MET A 45 0.18 11.13 0.64
N THR A 46 0.50 10.83 -0.62
CA THR A 46 1.42 9.76 -1.00
C THR A 46 2.84 10.13 -0.59
N GLN A 47 3.54 9.21 0.09
CA GLN A 47 4.89 9.43 0.59
C GLN A 47 5.95 9.21 -0.50
N ASP A 48 7.16 9.72 -0.28
CA ASP A 48 8.27 9.59 -1.24
C ASP A 48 8.71 8.14 -1.47
N TYR A 49 8.43 7.26 -0.52
CA TYR A 49 8.71 5.83 -0.60
C TYR A 49 7.51 5.00 -1.07
N GLU A 50 6.42 5.66 -1.46
CA GLU A 50 5.21 5.02 -1.98
C GLU A 50 5.12 5.16 -3.50
N MET A 51 4.27 4.33 -4.11
CA MET A 51 3.92 4.40 -5.53
C MET A 51 2.41 4.24 -5.68
N SER A 52 1.83 4.95 -6.63
CA SER A 52 0.40 4.82 -6.93
C SER A 52 0.20 3.75 -8.00
N PHE A 53 -0.75 2.85 -7.77
CA PHE A 53 -1.16 1.82 -8.72
C PHE A 53 -2.56 2.14 -9.25
N LEU A 54 -2.72 2.14 -10.56
CA LEU A 54 -3.97 2.45 -11.25
C LEU A 54 -4.57 1.17 -11.82
N ILE A 55 -5.84 0.95 -11.51
CA ILE A 55 -6.60 -0.22 -11.95
C ILE A 55 -7.80 0.30 -12.75
N PRO A 56 -7.89 0.02 -14.05
CA PRO A 56 -9.12 0.25 -14.80
C PRO A 56 -10.28 -0.54 -14.18
N ALA A 57 -11.48 0.03 -14.16
CA ALA A 57 -12.64 -0.60 -13.52
C ALA A 57 -12.91 -2.02 -14.06
N SER A 58 -12.71 -2.24 -15.36
CA SER A 58 -12.84 -3.53 -16.05
C SER A 58 -11.91 -4.63 -15.49
N LYS A 59 -10.82 -4.26 -14.80
CA LYS A 59 -9.80 -5.17 -14.28
C LYS A 59 -9.88 -5.38 -12.76
N ILE A 60 -10.73 -4.62 -12.04
CA ILE A 60 -10.80 -4.68 -10.57
C ILE A 60 -10.99 -6.10 -10.06
N ASP A 61 -12.01 -6.82 -10.55
CA ASP A 61 -12.31 -8.17 -10.08
C ASP A 61 -11.15 -9.15 -10.34
N THR A 62 -10.51 -9.01 -11.50
CA THR A 62 -9.35 -9.83 -11.87
C THR A 62 -8.14 -9.54 -10.97
N VAL A 63 -7.91 -8.27 -10.62
CA VAL A 63 -6.83 -7.89 -9.70
C VAL A 63 -7.10 -8.42 -8.29
N LEU A 64 -8.34 -8.28 -7.79
CA LEU A 64 -8.75 -8.77 -6.46
C LEU A 64 -8.64 -10.29 -6.35
N ASP A 65 -9.13 -11.02 -7.35
CA ASP A 65 -8.97 -12.49 -7.43
C ASP A 65 -7.49 -12.89 -7.45
N GLY A 66 -6.67 -12.18 -8.24
CA GLY A 66 -5.22 -12.38 -8.28
C GLY A 66 -4.55 -12.17 -6.92
N LEU A 67 -4.90 -11.10 -6.20
CA LEU A 67 -4.39 -10.84 -4.85
C LEU A 67 -4.83 -11.92 -3.86
N GLY A 68 -6.08 -12.36 -3.89
CA GLY A 68 -6.59 -13.45 -3.05
C GLY A 68 -5.86 -14.78 -3.32
N LYS A 69 -5.62 -15.11 -4.59
CA LYS A 69 -4.84 -16.30 -4.99
C LYS A 69 -3.36 -16.19 -4.63
N THR A 70 -2.79 -14.99 -4.59
CA THR A 70 -1.42 -14.75 -4.11
C THR A 70 -1.33 -14.99 -2.60
N HIS A 71 -2.29 -14.46 -1.84
CA HIS A 71 -2.40 -14.71 -0.39
C HIS A 71 -2.53 -16.20 -0.08
N LYS A 72 -3.49 -16.90 -0.71
CA LYS A 72 -3.67 -18.35 -0.55
C LYS A 72 -2.45 -19.16 -1.01
N GLY A 73 -1.66 -18.61 -1.92
CA GLY A 73 -0.44 -19.23 -2.44
C GLY A 73 0.79 -19.08 -1.52
N GLY A 74 0.63 -18.53 -0.32
CA GLY A 74 1.70 -18.42 0.68
C GLY A 74 2.40 -17.05 0.73
N ILE A 75 2.16 -16.17 -0.24
CA ILE A 75 2.64 -14.78 -0.17
C ILE A 75 1.62 -13.98 0.62
N ARG A 76 1.88 -13.79 1.92
CA ARG A 76 1.00 -13.02 2.81
C ARG A 76 0.80 -11.61 2.26
N TYR A 77 -0.44 -11.31 1.86
CA TYR A 77 -0.87 -9.99 1.42
C TYR A 77 -2.02 -9.49 2.30
N PRO A 78 -1.99 -8.25 2.84
CA PRO A 78 -0.93 -7.26 2.72
C PRO A 78 0.41 -7.75 3.29
N ILE A 79 1.50 -7.26 2.72
CA ILE A 79 2.85 -7.54 3.22
C ILE A 79 2.95 -6.94 4.62
N THR A 80 3.38 -7.73 5.58
CA THR A 80 3.59 -7.27 6.96
C THR A 80 4.82 -6.37 7.01
N SER A 81 4.66 -5.18 7.57
CA SER A 81 5.81 -4.34 7.90
C SER A 81 6.69 -5.02 8.94
N PHE A 82 8.00 -4.89 8.78
CA PHE A 82 8.97 -5.44 9.70
C PHE A 82 9.04 -4.56 10.97
N PHE A 83 8.25 -4.91 11.97
CA PHE A 83 8.19 -4.22 13.26
C PHE A 83 9.00 -4.97 14.34
N ASN A 84 10.32 -5.10 14.15
CA ASN A 84 11.21 -5.71 15.15
C ASN A 84 11.70 -4.72 16.23
N PHE A 85 10.92 -3.68 16.51
CA PHE A 85 11.17 -2.77 17.61
C PHE A 85 10.08 -2.92 18.66
N GLN A 86 10.45 -2.83 19.93
CA GLN A 86 9.47 -2.79 21.00
C GLN A 86 8.86 -1.39 21.04
N ALA A 87 7.53 -1.30 20.88
CA ALA A 87 6.83 -0.05 21.10
C ALA A 87 7.02 0.38 22.56
N ALA A 88 7.70 1.49 22.78
CA ALA A 88 7.75 2.12 24.09
C ALA A 88 6.49 2.94 24.27
N PHE A 89 5.72 2.65 25.32
CA PHE A 89 4.62 3.53 25.71
C PHE A 89 5.19 4.88 26.18
N PRO A 90 4.46 6.00 26.00
CA PRO A 90 4.88 7.29 26.54
C PRO A 90 5.12 7.20 28.06
N PRO A 91 6.02 8.01 28.64
CA PRO A 91 6.42 7.89 30.04
C PRO A 91 5.25 7.85 31.04
N SER A 92 4.20 8.63 30.79
CA SER A 92 2.99 8.68 31.62
C SER A 92 2.29 7.31 31.75
N TYR A 93 2.28 6.52 30.68
CA TYR A 93 1.69 5.17 30.70
C TYR A 93 2.59 4.18 31.43
N GLN A 94 3.91 4.39 31.40
CA GLN A 94 4.85 3.55 32.16
C GLN A 94 4.71 3.80 33.66
N GLU A 95 4.42 5.03 34.09
CA GLU A 95 4.10 5.34 35.49
C GLU A 95 2.79 4.68 35.92
N GLN A 96 1.76 4.73 35.07
CA GLN A 96 0.48 4.09 35.36
C GLN A 96 0.60 2.56 35.44
N MET A 97 1.42 1.94 34.60
CA MET A 97 1.75 0.51 34.70
C MET A 97 2.38 0.15 36.05
N LYS A 98 3.28 0.99 36.58
CA LYS A 98 3.89 0.77 37.90
C LYS A 98 2.85 0.85 39.02
N ILE A 99 1.93 1.82 38.94
CA ILE A 99 0.85 1.96 39.92
C ILE A 99 -0.03 0.70 39.92
N TRP A 100 -0.41 0.20 38.74
CA TRP A 100 -1.21 -1.01 38.61
C TRP A 100 -0.49 -2.29 39.08
N GLU A 101 0.83 -2.39 38.86
CA GLU A 101 1.65 -3.47 39.43
C GLU A 101 1.73 -3.39 40.97
N GLU A 102 1.80 -2.18 41.54
CA GLU A 102 1.82 -1.96 43.00
C GLU A 102 0.46 -2.23 43.66
N GLU A 103 -0.64 -1.94 42.97
CA GLU A 103 -2.01 -2.17 43.44
C GLU A 103 -2.46 -3.64 43.26
N GLY A 104 -1.71 -4.45 42.52
CA GLY A 104 -1.98 -5.88 42.30
C GLY A 104 -3.06 -6.15 41.26
N ASP A 105 -3.35 -5.17 40.40
CA ASP A 105 -4.35 -5.24 39.33
C ASP A 105 -3.79 -5.86 38.02
N LEU A 106 -2.50 -6.25 38.01
CA LEU A 106 -1.77 -6.91 36.92
C LEU A 106 -1.07 -8.20 37.38
#